data_AF-A0A117ED48-F1
#
_entry.id   AF-A0A117ED48-F1
#
_cell.length_a   1.000
_cell.length_b   1.000
_cell.length_c   1.000
_cell.angle_alpha   90.00
_cell.angle_beta   90.00
_cell.angle_gamma   90.00
#
_symmetry.space_group_name_H-M   'P 1'
#
loop_
_entity.id
_entity.type
_entity.pdbx_description
1 polymer ?
#
loop_
_entity_poly.entity_id
_entity_poly.type
_entity_poly.pdbx_seq_one_letter_code
_entity_poly.pdbx_strand_id
1 'polypeptide(L)'
;MTETETKRAEQLVLPHLPYGDAVHIMLAEAGLTPDVLEAGLRVEDPARGPELFLTLSWLTGHPDLADQAGLDLIWSHLTGWAARVGLDAKPLSVQDLAAPHVLADAVLHLSVNGLDGPWEPEDRLARWADWRTLDADLTAAAERGQIAW
;
A
#
# COMPACT_ATOMS: atom_id res chain seq x y z
N MET A 1 20.97 -30.86 -32.79
CA MET A 1 19.89 -29.86 -32.64
C MET A 1 19.43 -29.94 -31.20
N THR A 2 19.99 -29.11 -30.34
CA THR A 2 19.59 -28.99 -28.94
C THR A 2 18.56 -27.87 -28.85
N GLU A 3 17.31 -28.24 -28.58
CA GLU A 3 16.22 -27.31 -28.26
C GLU A 3 16.66 -26.46 -27.08
N THR A 4 17.00 -25.21 -27.36
CA THR A 4 17.16 -24.20 -26.32
C THR A 4 15.74 -23.76 -26.00
N GLU A 5 15.13 -24.40 -24.98
CA GLU A 5 13.90 -23.92 -24.36
C GLU A 5 14.12 -22.47 -23.97
N THR A 6 13.62 -21.57 -24.81
CA THR A 6 13.50 -20.16 -24.49
C THR A 6 12.40 -20.10 -23.45
N LYS A 7 12.76 -20.25 -22.18
CA LYS A 7 11.90 -19.97 -21.04
C LYS A 7 11.44 -18.53 -21.23
N ARG A 8 10.23 -18.33 -21.78
CA ARG A 8 9.62 -17.01 -21.89
C ARG A 8 9.67 -16.44 -20.48
N ALA A 9 10.38 -15.33 -20.29
CA ALA A 9 10.29 -14.60 -19.04
C ALA A 9 8.81 -14.27 -18.86
N GLU A 10 8.16 -14.90 -17.89
CA GLU A 10 6.80 -14.52 -17.52
C GLU A 10 6.87 -13.06 -17.10
N GLN A 11 6.09 -12.23 -17.79
CA GLN A 11 6.02 -10.82 -17.47
C GLN A 11 5.42 -10.69 -16.08
N LEU A 12 6.20 -10.14 -15.15
CA LEU A 12 5.74 -9.86 -13.81
C LEU A 12 4.63 -8.80 -13.88
N VAL A 13 3.43 -9.18 -13.44
CA VAL A 13 2.29 -8.27 -13.29
C VAL A 13 2.22 -7.87 -11.83
N LEU A 14 2.20 -6.56 -11.57
CA LEU A 14 1.95 -5.99 -10.24
C LEU A 14 0.49 -5.53 -10.21
N PRO A 15 -0.46 -6.39 -9.81
CA PRO A 15 -1.89 -6.11 -9.97
C PRO A 15 -2.38 -4.94 -9.11
N HIS A 16 -1.64 -4.58 -8.06
CA HIS A 16 -2.00 -3.49 -7.15
C HIS A 16 -1.60 -2.09 -7.66
N LEU A 17 -0.88 -1.95 -8.78
CA LEU A 17 -0.47 -0.62 -9.28
C LEU A 17 -1.66 0.32 -9.53
N PRO A 18 -2.77 -0.10 -10.19
CA PRO A 18 -3.93 0.76 -10.36
C PRO A 18 -4.57 1.19 -9.03
N TYR A 19 -4.47 0.35 -7.99
CA TYR A 19 -4.92 0.73 -6.65
C TYR A 19 -4.00 1.78 -6.04
N GLY A 20 -2.68 1.62 -6.16
CA GLY A 20 -1.70 2.61 -5.72
C GLY A 20 -1.88 3.96 -6.41
N ASP A 21 -2.16 3.97 -7.72
CA ASP A 21 -2.47 5.18 -8.47
C ASP A 21 -3.74 5.87 -7.92
N ALA A 22 -4.79 5.11 -7.63
CA ALA A 22 -6.02 5.65 -7.06
C ALA A 22 -5.81 6.26 -5.67
N VAL A 23 -4.96 5.64 -4.84
CA VAL A 23 -4.56 6.19 -3.53
C VAL A 23 -3.78 7.48 -3.69
N HIS A 24 -2.78 7.50 -4.57
CA HIS A 24 -1.96 8.68 -4.83
C HIS A 24 -2.77 9.86 -5.36
N ILE A 25 -3.68 9.64 -6.31
CA ILE A 25 -4.57 10.69 -6.84
C ILE A 25 -5.43 11.29 -5.72
N MET A 26 -6.04 10.44 -4.89
CA MET A 26 -6.90 10.91 -3.80
C MET A 26 -6.14 11.70 -2.73
N LEU A 27 -4.90 11.30 -2.41
CA LEU A 27 -4.03 12.06 -1.51
C LEU A 27 -3.72 13.44 -2.11
N ALA A 28 -3.37 13.50 -3.41
CA ALA A 28 -3.11 14.76 -4.08
C ALA A 28 -4.33 15.69 -4.11
N GLU A 29 -5.54 15.14 -4.31
CA GLU A 29 -6.81 15.90 -4.22
C GLU A 29 -7.07 16.46 -2.81
N ALA A 30 -6.62 15.74 -1.77
CA ALA A 30 -6.65 16.20 -0.38
C ALA A 30 -5.52 17.21 -0.05
N GLY A 31 -4.66 17.56 -1.01
CA GLY A 31 -3.53 18.45 -0.80
C GLY A 31 -2.34 17.79 -0.09
N LEU A 32 -2.27 16.46 -0.09
CA LEU A 32 -1.16 15.68 0.47
C LEU A 32 -0.33 15.08 -0.68
N THR A 33 0.91 15.49 -0.81
CA THR A 33 1.80 14.97 -1.86
C THR A 33 2.96 14.22 -1.25
N PRO A 34 3.02 12.88 -1.36
CA PRO A 34 4.17 12.13 -0.86
C PRO A 34 5.42 12.47 -1.70
N ASP A 35 6.59 12.52 -1.05
CA ASP A 35 7.88 12.71 -1.73
C ASP A 35 8.27 11.46 -2.55
N VAL A 36 7.91 10.29 -2.01
CA VAL A 36 8.27 8.99 -2.59
C VAL A 36 7.04 8.10 -2.65
N LEU A 37 6.86 7.46 -3.79
CA LEU A 37 5.94 6.35 -3.98
C LEU A 37 6.75 5.14 -4.45
N GLU A 38 6.70 4.07 -3.67
CA GLU A 38 7.35 2.80 -4.00
C GLU A 38 6.30 1.69 -4.03
N ALA A 39 6.33 0.86 -5.07
CA ALA A 39 5.44 -0.27 -5.20
C ALA A 39 6.19 -1.44 -5.84
N GLY A 40 5.91 -2.67 -5.42
CA GLY A 40 6.65 -3.80 -5.95
C GLY A 40 6.38 -5.12 -5.28
N LEU A 41 7.34 -6.03 -5.45
CA LEU A 41 7.42 -7.31 -4.76
C LEU A 41 8.64 -7.30 -3.85
N ARG A 42 8.46 -7.73 -2.61
CA ARG A 42 9.56 -7.98 -1.67
C ARG A 42 9.53 -9.43 -1.19
N VAL A 43 10.68 -9.95 -0.80
CA VAL A 43 10.81 -11.27 -0.16
C VAL A 43 11.54 -11.04 1.15
N GLU A 44 10.79 -10.84 2.23
CA GLU A 44 11.36 -10.69 3.57
C GLU A 44 11.63 -12.08 4.21
N ASP A 45 10.73 -13.04 3.98
CA ASP A 45 10.87 -14.43 4.40
C ASP A 45 10.78 -15.37 3.19
N PRO A 46 11.88 -16.03 2.78
CA PRO A 46 11.87 -17.00 1.69
C PRO A 46 10.89 -18.16 1.87
N ALA A 47 10.54 -18.52 3.11
CA ALA A 47 9.58 -19.59 3.39
C ALA A 47 8.13 -19.15 3.15
N ARG A 48 7.85 -17.84 3.29
CA ARG A 48 6.52 -17.26 3.09
C ARG A 48 6.25 -16.93 1.63
N GLY A 49 7.31 -16.60 0.87
CA GLY A 49 7.22 -16.24 -0.54
C GLY A 49 7.09 -14.73 -0.76
N PRO A 50 6.89 -14.29 -2.02
CA PRO A 50 6.87 -12.87 -2.37
C PRO A 50 5.63 -12.13 -1.86
N GLU A 51 5.82 -10.90 -1.41
CA GLU A 51 4.78 -10.01 -0.90
C GLU A 51 4.65 -8.79 -1.80
N LEU A 52 3.41 -8.45 -2.19
CA LEU A 52 3.11 -7.19 -2.87
C LEU A 52 2.99 -6.07 -1.84
N PHE A 53 3.65 -4.95 -2.11
CA PHE A 53 3.66 -3.81 -1.21
C PHE A 53 3.50 -2.50 -1.96
N LEU A 54 2.99 -1.50 -1.24
CA LEU A 54 2.95 -0.10 -1.65
C LEU A 54 3.36 0.75 -0.44
N THR A 55 4.22 1.73 -0.67
CA THR A 55 4.67 2.69 0.34
C THR A 55 4.56 4.09 -0.25
N LEU A 56 3.90 4.99 0.50
CA LEU A 56 3.88 6.42 0.21
C LEU A 56 4.53 7.15 1.39
N SER A 57 5.57 7.92 1.11
CA SER A 57 6.40 8.54 2.15
C SER A 57 6.43 10.05 2.04
N TRP A 58 6.21 10.71 3.16
CA TRP A 58 6.51 12.11 3.43
C TRP A 58 7.76 12.16 4.29
N LEU A 59 8.86 12.63 3.74
CA LEU A 59 10.16 12.64 4.38
C LEU A 59 10.21 13.62 5.56
N THR A 60 11.24 13.48 6.40
CA THR A 60 11.49 14.38 7.51
C THR A 60 11.48 15.85 7.06
N GLY A 61 10.65 16.66 7.71
CA GLY A 61 10.48 18.08 7.41
C GLY A 61 9.57 18.41 6.22
N HIS A 62 8.80 17.44 5.71
CA HIS A 62 7.83 17.69 4.65
C HIS A 62 6.80 18.77 5.05
N PRO A 63 6.47 19.74 4.17
CA PRO A 63 5.59 20.86 4.50
C PRO A 63 4.14 20.46 4.83
N ASP A 64 3.70 19.30 4.35
CA ASP A 64 2.33 18.79 4.61
C ASP A 64 2.17 18.18 6.01
N LEU A 65 3.26 17.99 6.76
CA LEU A 65 3.24 17.40 8.09
C LEU A 65 3.48 18.43 9.19
N ALA A 66 2.68 18.38 10.25
CA ALA A 66 2.93 19.14 11.47
C ALA A 66 4.12 18.56 12.25
N ASP A 67 4.22 17.22 12.31
CA ASP A 67 5.38 16.52 12.87
C ASP A 67 6.52 16.48 11.85
N GLN A 68 7.72 16.87 12.29
CA GLN A 68 8.91 16.92 11.46
C GLN A 68 9.53 15.53 11.25
N ALA A 69 9.11 14.49 11.97
CA ALA A 69 9.70 13.15 11.88
C ALA A 69 9.50 12.45 10.52
N GLY A 70 8.56 12.90 9.70
CA GLY A 70 8.13 12.20 8.49
C GLY A 70 7.00 11.21 8.75
N LEU A 71 6.40 10.68 7.70
CA LEU A 71 5.28 9.75 7.75
C LEU A 71 5.37 8.79 6.57
N ASP A 72 5.18 7.50 6.82
CA ASP A 72 4.95 6.50 5.78
C ASP A 72 3.54 5.95 5.91
N LEU A 73 2.82 5.88 4.79
CA LEU A 73 1.62 5.07 4.63
C LEU A 73 2.02 3.80 3.86
N ILE A 74 1.83 2.64 4.49
CA ILE A 74 2.33 1.35 4.00
C ILE A 74 1.16 0.41 3.80
N TRP A 75 1.14 -0.27 2.67
CA TRP A 75 0.22 -1.35 2.36
C TRP A 75 0.96 -2.64 2.04
N SER A 76 0.38 -3.73 2.51
CA SER A 76 0.75 -5.10 2.20
C SER A 76 -0.50 -5.87 1.81
N HIS A 77 -0.41 -6.71 0.80
CA HIS A 77 -1.52 -7.63 0.50
C HIS A 77 -1.74 -8.67 1.61
N LEU A 78 -0.76 -8.89 2.50
CA LEU A 78 -0.82 -9.85 3.60
C LEU A 78 -1.29 -9.23 4.92
N THR A 79 -0.99 -7.95 5.16
CA THR A 79 -1.25 -7.29 6.46
C THR A 79 -2.13 -6.06 6.37
N GLY A 80 -2.57 -5.65 5.17
CA GLY A 80 -3.37 -4.46 4.95
C GLY A 80 -2.57 -3.18 5.15
N TRP A 81 -3.24 -2.14 5.64
CA TRP A 81 -2.69 -0.79 5.80
C TRP A 81 -2.09 -0.54 7.17
N ALA A 82 -0.96 0.17 7.20
CA ALA A 82 -0.32 0.69 8.40
C ALA A 82 0.24 2.09 8.14
N ALA A 83 0.42 2.86 9.21
CA ALA A 83 1.17 4.10 9.20
C ALA A 83 2.45 3.94 10.04
N ARG A 84 3.54 4.59 9.63
CA ARG A 84 4.82 4.55 10.34
C ARG A 84 5.44 5.95 10.46
N VAL A 85 6.04 6.22 11.62
CA VAL A 85 6.82 7.43 11.91
C VAL A 85 8.09 6.98 12.61
N GLY A 86 9.25 7.18 11.97
CA GLY A 86 10.51 6.64 12.46
C GLY A 86 10.48 5.11 12.58
N LEU A 87 10.62 4.59 13.81
CA LEU A 87 10.58 3.15 14.10
C LEU A 87 9.20 2.65 14.54
N ASP A 88 8.27 3.55 14.83
CA ASP A 88 6.96 3.21 15.34
C ASP A 88 6.00 3.01 14.18
N ALA A 89 5.33 1.86 14.15
CA ALA A 89 4.35 1.52 13.12
C ALA A 89 3.04 1.06 13.79
N LYS A 90 1.90 1.49 13.22
CA LYS A 90 0.58 1.12 13.70
C LYS A 90 -0.32 0.68 12.54
N PRO A 91 -1.03 -0.46 12.67
CA PRO A 91 -2.03 -0.85 11.69
C PRO A 91 -3.19 0.14 11.69
N LEU A 92 -3.74 0.42 10.52
CA LEU A 92 -4.96 1.20 10.36
C LEU A 92 -6.17 0.28 10.44
N SER A 93 -7.20 0.67 11.19
CA SER A 93 -8.43 -0.11 11.36
C SER A 93 -9.40 0.06 10.18
N VAL A 94 -8.94 -0.33 8.99
CA VAL A 94 -9.66 -0.24 7.71
C VAL A 94 -9.64 -1.56 6.96
N GLN A 95 -10.36 -1.65 5.84
CA GLN A 95 -10.26 -2.81 4.94
C GLN A 95 -8.89 -2.85 4.27
N ASP A 96 -8.39 -4.05 3.94
CA ASP A 96 -7.09 -4.20 3.25
C ASP A 96 -7.08 -3.47 1.90
N LEU A 97 -8.21 -3.44 1.19
CA LEU A 97 -8.43 -2.67 -0.03
C LEU A 97 -9.39 -1.49 0.24
N ALA A 98 -9.08 -0.71 1.27
CA ALA A 98 -9.87 0.46 1.67
C ALA A 98 -10.09 1.44 0.52
N ALA A 99 -11.22 2.13 0.53
CA ALA A 99 -11.45 3.21 -0.43
C ALA A 99 -10.38 4.31 -0.28
N PRO A 100 -9.81 4.83 -1.38
CA PRO A 100 -8.75 5.84 -1.32
C PRO A 100 -9.06 7.06 -0.44
N HIS A 101 -10.31 7.50 -0.40
CA HIS A 101 -10.70 8.68 0.40
C HIS A 101 -10.58 8.43 1.90
N VAL A 102 -10.77 7.18 2.36
CA VAL A 102 -10.56 6.80 3.76
C VAL A 102 -9.09 6.89 4.13
N LEU A 103 -8.19 6.51 3.20
CA LEU A 103 -6.75 6.60 3.43
C LEU A 103 -6.27 8.06 3.42
N ALA A 104 -6.82 8.90 2.55
CA ALA A 104 -6.53 10.33 2.56
C ALA A 104 -6.98 10.99 3.87
N ASP A 105 -8.17 10.66 4.38
CA ASP A 105 -8.64 11.10 5.70
C ASP A 105 -7.70 10.65 6.82
N ALA A 106 -7.24 9.39 6.79
CA ALA A 106 -6.26 8.87 7.74
C ALA A 106 -4.97 9.68 7.74
N VAL A 107 -4.40 9.95 6.56
CA VAL A 107 -3.15 10.70 6.43
C VAL A 107 -3.34 12.16 6.86
N LEU A 108 -4.46 12.80 6.52
CA LEU A 108 -4.79 14.15 7.01
C LEU A 108 -4.87 14.20 8.54
N HIS A 109 -5.46 13.18 9.16
CA HIS A 109 -5.49 13.11 10.62
C HIS A 109 -4.08 12.94 11.20
N LEU A 110 -3.32 11.99 10.66
CA LEU A 110 -1.98 11.64 11.13
C LEU A 110 -0.98 12.78 10.92
N SER A 111 -1.12 13.58 9.86
CA SER A 111 -0.25 14.72 9.59
C SER A 111 -0.36 15.81 10.66
N VAL A 112 -1.50 15.89 11.35
CA VAL A 112 -1.76 16.87 12.42
C VAL A 112 -1.52 16.28 13.81
N ASN A 113 -1.96 15.03 14.04
CA ASN A 113 -2.03 14.45 15.38
C ASN A 113 -0.92 13.42 15.66
N GLY A 114 -0.12 13.05 14.66
CA GLY A 114 0.85 11.96 14.74
C GLY A 114 0.19 10.59 14.93
N LEU A 115 1.02 9.56 15.16
CA LEU A 115 0.55 8.17 15.31
C LEU A 115 -0.26 7.90 16.58
N ASP A 116 -0.12 8.72 17.62
CA ASP A 116 -0.81 8.54 18.90
C ASP A 116 -2.18 9.23 18.94
N GLY A 117 -2.50 10.04 17.93
CA GLY A 117 -3.83 10.61 17.74
C GLY A 117 -4.89 9.51 17.53
N PRO A 118 -6.03 9.55 18.24
CA PRO A 118 -7.12 8.62 17.98
C PRO A 118 -7.79 8.98 16.66
N TRP A 119 -7.57 8.17 15.64
CA TRP A 119 -8.27 8.23 14.36
C TRP A 119 -9.22 7.05 14.21
N GLU A 120 -10.45 7.33 13.79
CA GLU A 120 -11.44 6.32 13.42
C GLU A 120 -12.09 6.77 12.10
N PRO A 121 -12.15 5.91 11.07
CA PRO A 121 -12.79 6.26 9.81
C PRO A 121 -14.31 6.36 9.97
N GLU A 122 -14.94 7.28 9.25
CA GLU A 122 -16.41 7.38 9.21
C GLU A 122 -17.06 6.09 8.69
N ASP A 123 -16.44 5.46 7.68
CA ASP A 123 -16.83 4.15 7.16
C ASP A 123 -15.63 3.19 7.10
N ARG A 124 -15.44 2.43 8.17
CA ARG A 124 -14.44 1.35 8.28
C ARG A 124 -14.61 0.20 7.26
N LEU A 125 -15.76 0.10 6.59
CA LEU A 125 -16.06 -0.95 5.62
C LEU A 125 -15.97 -0.45 4.17
N ALA A 126 -15.73 0.85 3.95
CA ALA A 126 -15.57 1.40 2.63
C ALA A 126 -14.39 0.76 1.90
N ARG A 127 -14.67 0.18 0.72
CA ARG A 127 -13.69 -0.47 -0.15
C ARG A 127 -13.52 0.32 -1.44
N TRP A 128 -12.33 0.21 -2.03
CA TRP A 128 -12.07 0.76 -3.35
C TRP A 128 -13.02 0.17 -4.40
N ALA A 129 -13.51 0.96 -5.36
CA ALA A 129 -14.55 0.53 -6.31
C ALA A 129 -14.20 -0.78 -7.03
N ASP A 130 -12.93 -0.96 -7.40
CA ASP A 130 -12.43 -2.11 -8.15
C ASP A 130 -11.80 -3.21 -7.28
N TRP A 131 -12.07 -3.18 -5.96
CA TRP A 131 -11.45 -4.12 -5.00
C TRP A 131 -11.62 -5.59 -5.39
N ARG A 132 -12.76 -5.96 -5.99
CA ARG A 132 -13.03 -7.36 -6.40
C ARG A 132 -12.14 -7.81 -7.55
N THR A 133 -11.85 -6.91 -8.49
CA THR A 133 -10.95 -7.22 -9.60
C THR A 133 -9.55 -7.46 -9.07
N LEU A 134 -9.06 -6.57 -8.19
CA LEU A 134 -7.75 -6.74 -7.56
C LEU A 134 -7.70 -8.01 -6.71
N ASP A 135 -8.71 -8.29 -5.90
CA ASP A 135 -8.79 -9.50 -5.06
C ASP A 135 -8.72 -10.79 -5.91
N ALA A 136 -9.41 -10.82 -7.06
CA ALA A 136 -9.34 -11.92 -8.01
C ALA A 136 -7.94 -12.05 -8.64
N ASP A 137 -7.31 -10.93 -9.01
CA ASP A 137 -5.95 -10.94 -9.57
C ASP A 137 -4.90 -11.40 -8.56
N LEU A 138 -5.03 -10.99 -7.29
CA LEU A 138 -4.18 -11.45 -6.19
C LEU A 138 -4.36 -12.96 -5.96
N THR A 139 -5.60 -13.43 -5.89
CA THR A 139 -5.92 -14.86 -5.77
C THR A 139 -5.28 -15.65 -6.92
N ALA A 140 -5.44 -15.19 -8.16
CA ALA A 140 -4.88 -15.88 -9.31
C ALA A 140 -3.34 -15.86 -9.31
N ALA A 141 -2.71 -14.78 -8.83
CA ALA A 141 -1.25 -14.71 -8.67
C ALA A 141 -0.74 -15.68 -7.60
N ALA A 142 -1.46 -15.80 -6.49
CA ALA A 142 -1.18 -16.77 -5.43
C ALA A 142 -1.30 -18.22 -5.91
N GLU A 143 -2.37 -18.56 -6.64
CA GLU A 143 -2.57 -19.89 -7.21
C GLU A 143 -1.45 -20.30 -8.20
N ARG A 144 -0.82 -19.32 -8.85
CA ARG A 144 0.36 -19.52 -9.70
C ARG A 144 1.69 -19.55 -8.93
N GLY A 145 1.66 -19.36 -7.61
CA GLY A 145 2.86 -19.30 -6.77
C GLY A 145 3.71 -18.05 -6.99
N GLN A 146 3.13 -16.98 -7.55
CA GLN A 146 3.84 -15.73 -7.83
C GLN A 146 3.96 -14.84 -6.60
N ILE A 147 3.02 -14.98 -5.66
CA ILE A 147 2.97 -14.26 -4.38
C ILE A 147 2.56 -15.22 -3.26
N ALA A 148 2.84 -14.84 -2.03
CA ALA A 148 2.32 -15.46 -0.81
C ALA A 148 0.80 -15.26 -0.70
N TRP A 149 0.12 -16.14 0.04
CA TRP A 149 -1.31 -16.02 0.34
C TRP A 149 -1.61 -16.62 1.70
#